data_AF-A0A3D0R501-F1
#
_entry.id   AF-A0A3D0R501-F1
#
_cell.length_a   1.000
_cell.length_b   1.000
_cell.length_c   1.000
_cell.angle_alpha   90.00
_cell.angle_beta   90.00
_cell.angle_gamma   90.00
#
_symmetry.space_group_name_H-M   'P 1'
#
loop_
_entity.id
_entity.type
_entity.pdbx_description
1 polymer ?
#
loop_
_entity_poly.entity_id
_entity_poly.type
_entity_poly.pdbx_seq_one_letter_code
_entity_poly.pdbx_strand_id
1 'polypeptide(L)' 'ILGGISTGQTIEVSLALKPTSSITKPGYTTTIDNQATTIVTKGRHDPCVGIRAVPIAEAMMALVLMEHYLRYKAQIL' A
#
# COMPACT_ATOMS: atom_id res chain seq x y z
N ILE A 1 4.06 -10.54 -16.34
CA ILE A 1 4.37 -11.74 -15.52
C ILE A 1 3.56 -12.90 -16.06
N LEU A 2 4.17 -14.05 -16.29
CA LEU A 2 3.49 -15.26 -16.78
C LEU A 2 3.76 -16.41 -15.81
N GLY A 3 2.70 -17.03 -15.29
CA GLY A 3 2.84 -18.16 -14.34
C GLY A 3 3.66 -17.83 -13.08
N GLY A 4 3.69 -16.56 -12.66
CA GLY A 4 4.49 -16.12 -11.51
C GLY A 4 5.97 -15.84 -11.80
N ILE A 5 6.41 -15.93 -13.06
CA ILE A 5 7.81 -15.71 -13.47
C ILE A 5 7.89 -14.50 -14.42
N SER A 6 8.98 -13.74 -14.32
CA SER A 6 9.26 -12.64 -15.24
C SER A 6 9.54 -13.15 -16.65
N THR A 7 9.02 -12.46 -17.66
CA THR A 7 9.15 -12.83 -19.08
C THR A 7 10.23 -12.03 -19.82
N GLY A 8 10.93 -11.13 -19.13
CA GLY A 8 11.89 -10.17 -19.70
C GLY A 8 11.25 -8.89 -20.26
N GLN A 9 9.92 -8.83 -20.36
CA GLN A 9 9.17 -7.61 -20.72
C GLN A 9 9.08 -6.63 -19.53
N THR A 10 8.73 -5.37 -19.81
CA THR A 10 8.42 -4.38 -18.78
C THR A 10 7.33 -4.90 -17.85
N ILE A 11 7.56 -4.80 -16.54
CA ILE A 11 6.59 -5.18 -15.52
C ILE A 11 5.72 -3.97 -15.21
N GLU A 12 4.45 -4.04 -15.58
CA GLU A 12 3.44 -3.04 -15.24
C GLU A 12 2.61 -3.51 -14.05
N VAL A 13 2.39 -2.60 -13.09
CA VAL A 13 1.58 -2.86 -11.90
C VAL A 13 0.67 -1.67 -11.66
N SER A 14 -0.57 -1.94 -11.28
CA SER A 14 -1.54 -0.93 -10.83
C SER A 14 -1.90 -1.18 -9.38
N LEU A 15 -2.01 -0.10 -8.61
CA LEU A 15 -2.34 -0.14 -7.19
C LEU A 15 -3.62 0.66 -6.94
N ALA A 16 -4.59 0.03 -6.29
CA ALA A 16 -5.79 0.71 -5.80
C ALA A 16 -5.60 1.08 -4.33
N LEU A 17 -5.88 2.33 -3.99
CA LEU A 17 -5.78 2.85 -2.63
C LEU A 17 -7.14 3.34 -2.17
N LYS A 18 -7.55 2.91 -0.97
CA LYS A 18 -8.73 3.48 -0.32
C LYS A 18 -8.49 4.96 0.02
N PRO A 19 -9.55 5.77 0.12
CA PRO A 19 -9.45 7.12 0.67
C PRO A 19 -8.89 7.14 2.10
N THR A 20 -8.33 8.28 2.51
CA THR A 20 -7.87 8.51 3.88
C THR A 20 -9.01 8.30 4.86
N SER A 21 -8.78 7.51 5.92
CA SER A 21 -9.82 7.20 6.91
C SER A 21 -10.09 8.35 7.89
N SER A 22 -9.06 9.17 8.17
CA SER A 22 -9.19 10.36 9.00
C SER A 22 -9.70 11.53 8.17
N ILE A 23 -10.98 11.83 8.33
CA ILE A 23 -11.63 12.99 7.71
C ILE A 23 -12.31 13.84 8.78
N THR A 24 -12.57 15.10 8.45
CA THR A 24 -13.20 16.06 9.39
C THR A 24 -14.70 15.80 9.55
N LYS A 25 -15.32 15.03 8.64
CA LYS A 25 -16.73 14.65 8.76
C LYS A 25 -16.91 13.66 9.91
N PRO A 26 -17.91 13.84 10.79
CA PRO A 26 -18.25 12.84 11.79
C PRO A 26 -18.58 11.50 11.15
N GLY A 27 -18.01 10.43 11.70
CA GLY A 27 -18.28 9.05 11.30
C GLY A 27 -18.82 8.24 12.47
N TYR A 28 -19.67 7.25 12.18
CA TYR A 28 -20.16 6.31 13.18
C TYR A 28 -19.14 5.19 13.40
N THR A 29 -18.93 4.80 14.65
CA THR A 29 -17.99 3.74 15.03
C THR A 29 -18.42 3.09 16.35
N THR A 30 -17.61 2.19 16.90
CA THR A 30 -17.82 1.55 18.19
C THR A 30 -16.61 1.73 19.11
N THR A 31 -16.84 1.77 20.42
CA THR A 31 -15.77 1.66 21.43
C THR A 31 -15.27 0.21 21.54
N ILE A 32 -14.18 0.01 22.29
CA ILE A 32 -13.64 -1.31 22.62
C ILE A 32 -14.67 -2.17 23.38
N ASP A 33 -15.53 -1.54 24.18
CA ASP A 33 -16.63 -2.20 24.91
C ASP A 33 -17.90 -2.41 24.06
N ASN A 34 -17.79 -2.33 22.73
CA ASN A 34 -18.87 -2.49 21.75
C ASN A 34 -20.05 -1.48 21.90
N GLN A 35 -19.78 -0.29 22.45
CA GLN A 35 -20.80 0.76 22.53
C GLN A 35 -20.76 1.65 21.29
N ALA A 36 -21.92 1.87 20.67
CA ALA A 36 -22.06 2.76 19.52
C ALA A 36 -21.68 4.20 19.86
N THR A 37 -20.85 4.82 19.03
CA THR A 37 -20.39 6.20 19.25
C THR A 37 -20.09 6.91 17.92
N THR A 38 -19.83 8.21 17.98
CA THR A 38 -19.44 9.01 16.81
C THR A 38 -18.02 9.52 17.02
N ILE A 39 -17.18 9.42 15.98
CA ILE A 39 -15.81 9.92 15.99
C ILE A 39 -15.66 11.10 15.01
N VAL A 40 -14.93 12.13 15.44
CA VAL A 40 -14.54 13.26 14.60
C VAL A 40 -13.04 13.47 14.74
N THR A 41 -12.31 13.23 13.66
CA THR A 41 -10.87 13.47 13.60
C THR A 41 -10.59 14.94 13.33
N LYS A 42 -10.06 15.65 14.34
CA LYS A 42 -9.59 17.05 14.22
C LYS A 42 -8.09 17.09 13.85
N GLY A 43 -7.62 18.21 13.33
CA GLY A 43 -6.21 18.41 12.94
C GLY A 43 -5.94 18.21 11.44
N ARG A 44 -4.66 18.29 11.04
CA ARG A 44 -4.21 18.16 9.65
C ARG A 44 -4.11 16.67 9.26
N HIS A 45 -4.89 16.27 8.26
CA HIS A 45 -4.87 14.92 7.67
C HIS A 45 -4.64 15.03 6.17
N ASP A 46 -4.10 13.98 5.56
CA ASP A 46 -3.88 13.98 4.12
C ASP A 46 -5.20 13.87 3.36
N PRO A 47 -5.50 14.81 2.45
CA PRO A 47 -6.69 14.72 1.61
C PRO A 47 -6.58 13.57 0.59
N CYS A 48 -5.35 13.16 0.25
CA CYS A 48 -5.06 12.04 -0.63
C CYS A 48 -3.78 11.33 -0.17
N VAL A 49 -3.90 10.10 0.30
CA VAL A 49 -2.73 9.24 0.61
C VAL A 49 -2.02 8.74 -0.64
N GLY A 50 -2.69 8.77 -1.80
CA GLY A 50 -2.18 8.24 -3.07
C GLY A 50 -0.87 8.87 -3.51
N ILE A 51 -0.73 10.20 -3.37
CA ILE A 51 0.47 10.93 -3.80
C ILE A 51 1.71 10.44 -3.03
N ARG A 52 1.57 10.21 -1.72
CA ARG A 52 2.68 9.69 -0.91
C ARG A 52 2.90 8.19 -1.08
N ALA A 53 1.89 7.46 -1.52
CA ALA A 53 1.99 6.03 -1.73
C ALA A 53 2.80 5.67 -2.99
N VAL A 54 2.86 6.55 -4.00
CA VAL A 54 3.64 6.32 -5.23
C VAL A 54 5.11 6.00 -4.95
N PRO A 55 5.90 6.86 -4.26
CA PRO A 55 7.30 6.55 -4.00
C PRO A 55 7.49 5.31 -3.10
N ILE A 56 6.51 5.01 -2.23
CA ILE A 56 6.52 3.79 -1.42
C ILE A 56 6.35 2.56 -2.32
N ALA A 57 5.40 2.58 -3.24
CA ALA A 57 5.14 1.48 -4.17
C ALA A 57 6.34 1.23 -5.11
N GLU A 58 6.97 2.29 -5.62
CA GLU A 58 8.20 2.20 -6.43
C GLU A 58 9.36 1.56 -5.64
N ALA A 59 9.59 2.02 -4.41
CA ALA A 59 10.63 1.46 -3.55
C ALA A 59 10.35 -0.02 -3.24
N MET A 60 9.11 -0.38 -2.92
CA MET A 60 8.71 -1.76 -2.67
C MET A 60 8.90 -2.65 -3.91
N MET A 61 8.59 -2.14 -5.10
CA MET A 61 8.83 -2.85 -6.36
C MET A 61 10.34 -3.13 -6.55
N ALA A 62 11.19 -2.12 -6.35
CA ALA A 62 12.63 -2.27 -6.46
C ALA A 62 13.19 -3.30 -5.47
N LEU A 63 12.73 -3.27 -4.21
CA LEU A 63 13.13 -4.23 -3.17
C LEU A 63 12.75 -5.66 -3.54
N VAL A 64 11.50 -5.89 -3.97
CA VAL A 64 11.00 -7.22 -4.35
C VAL A 64 11.77 -7.76 -5.56
N LEU A 65 12.01 -6.93 -6.58
CA LEU A 65 12.78 -7.34 -7.75
C LEU A 65 14.23 -7.69 -7.40
N MET A 66 14.88 -6.87 -6.56
CA MET A 66 16.24 -7.11 -6.09
C MET A 66 16.33 -8.42 -5.31
N GLU A 67 15.35 -8.69 -4.44
CA GLU A 67 15.27 -9.93 -3.68
C GLU A 67 15.13 -11.15 -4.61
N HIS A 68 14.21 -11.12 -5.58
CA HIS A 68 14.07 -12.21 -6.56
C HIS A 68 15.34 -12.45 -7.36
N TYR A 69 16.05 -11.38 -7.76
CA TYR A 69 17.32 -11.50 -8.47
C TYR A 69 18.41 -12.16 -7.62
N LEU A 70 18.56 -11.74 -6.35
CA LEU A 70 19.55 -12.33 -5.44
C LEU A 70 19.25 -13.79 -5.13
N ARG A 71 17.97 -14.14 -4.88
CA ARG A 71 17.54 -15.53 -4.64
C ARG A 71 17.88 -16.42 -5.83
N TYR A 72 17.64 -15.97 -7.05
CA TYR A 72 18.00 -16.70 -8.26
C TYR A 72 19.53 -16.86 -8.39
N LYS A 73 20.30 -15.79 -8.18
CA LYS A 73 21.77 -15.83 -8.20
C LYS A 73 22.35 -16.82 -7.19
N ALA A 74 21.79 -16.87 -5.99
CA ALA A 74 22.25 -17.76 -4.92
C ALA A 74 21.94 -19.25 -5.15
N GLN A 75 21.06 -19.59 -6.11
CA GLN A 75 20.80 -20.99 -6.50
C GLN A 75 21.77 -21.52 -7.56
N ILE A 76 22.49 -20.62 -8.24
CA ILE A 76 23.35 -20.94 -9.40
C ILE A 76 24.84 -20.84 -9.04
N LEU A 77 25.15 -20.30 -7.86
CA LEU A 77 26.45 -20.39 -7.20
C LEU A 77 26.50 -21.66 -6.35
#